data_AF-A0A968FTB9-F1
#
_entry.id   AF-A0A968FTB9-F1
#
_cell.length_a   1.000
_cell.length_b   1.000
_cell.length_c   1.000
_cell.angle_alpha   90.00
_cell.angle_beta   90.00
_cell.angle_gamma   90.00
#
_symmetry.space_group_name_H-M   'P 1'
#
loop_
_entity.id
_entity.type
_entity.pdbx_description
1 polymer ?
#
loop_
_entity_poly.entity_id
_entity_poly.type
_entity_poly.pdbx_seq_one_letter_code
_entity_poly.pdbx_strand_id
1 'polypeptide(L)'
;MKKTLQPEVLGGQEEQKQRSELEAKALNFLELAEGMTVTNNDQFQRADEFNARALKHKKEIEAHFKPIKKAQDDAKRIILDKEKAAIAPIEMGRDILKRKMIGYQREQERERKRRDAEAAEKRRKEMEERRAIEQKKRDAEAEALAAQGKEEDGVALLDKPLPVDEAPPVAPVAPSTVPKHKTVIREKWTFKIEDESAIPREYMVPDLKTIGAYGRAKKNKAEIPGVRFFDENEIS
;
A
#
# COMPACT_ATOMS: atom_id res chain seq x y z
N MET A 1 12.85 22.86 -33.24
CA MET A 1 11.79 23.46 -32.39
C MET A 1 12.10 23.19 -30.92
N LYS A 2 13.00 23.97 -30.32
CA LYS A 2 13.23 23.98 -28.86
C LYS A 2 12.67 25.31 -28.37
N LYS A 3 11.42 25.30 -27.90
CA LYS A 3 10.86 26.44 -27.15
C LYS A 3 11.43 26.33 -25.75
N THR A 4 12.69 26.77 -25.60
CA THR A 4 13.29 27.03 -24.29
C THR A 4 12.32 27.92 -23.53
N LEU A 5 11.98 27.53 -22.30
CA LEU A 5 11.30 28.41 -21.36
C LEU A 5 12.20 29.65 -21.21
N GLN A 6 11.83 30.72 -21.91
CA GLN A 6 12.43 32.02 -21.69
C GLN A 6 11.95 32.49 -20.31
N PRO A 7 12.82 33.14 -19.50
CA PRO A 7 12.41 33.81 -18.29
C PRO A 7 11.66 35.12 -18.62
N GLU A 8 10.59 35.04 -19.42
CA GLU A 8 9.61 36.12 -19.59
C GLU A 8 8.60 36.15 -18.42
N VAL A 9 8.99 35.63 -17.25
CA VAL A 9 8.15 35.58 -16.04
C VAL A 9 8.34 36.83 -15.16
N LEU A 10 9.19 37.76 -15.57
CA LEU A 10 9.26 39.10 -14.99
C LEU A 10 8.57 40.04 -15.98
N GLY A 11 7.33 40.36 -15.65
CA GLY A 11 6.40 41.17 -16.45
C GLY A 11 7.00 42.38 -17.15
N GLY A 12 6.21 42.92 -18.08
CA GLY A 12 6.55 44.15 -18.80
C GLY A 12 6.97 45.28 -17.85
N GLN A 13 7.62 46.31 -18.38
CA GLN A 13 8.20 47.42 -17.58
C GLN A 13 7.20 48.01 -16.55
N GLU A 14 5.90 47.98 -16.85
CA GLU A 14 4.83 48.39 -15.94
C GLU A 14 4.61 47.44 -14.75
N GLU A 15 4.66 46.12 -14.93
CA GLU A 15 4.52 45.14 -13.85
C GLU A 15 5.73 45.16 -12.90
N GLN A 16 6.94 45.34 -13.45
CA GLN A 16 8.15 45.51 -12.65
C GLN A 16 8.09 46.80 -11.82
N LYS A 17 7.57 47.89 -12.40
CA LYS A 17 7.35 49.15 -11.70
C LYS A 17 6.32 48.99 -10.57
N GLN A 18 5.17 48.38 -10.83
CA GLN A 18 4.15 48.12 -9.82
C GLN A 18 4.66 47.25 -8.67
N ARG A 19 5.43 46.20 -8.99
CA ARG A 19 6.06 45.35 -7.97
C ARG A 19 7.04 46.14 -7.10
N SER A 20 7.91 46.93 -7.71
CA SER A 20 8.87 47.78 -6.99
C SER A 20 8.17 48.79 -6.08
N GLU A 21 7.07 49.40 -6.53
CA GLU A 21 6.24 50.30 -5.72
C GLU A 21 5.60 49.60 -4.52
N LEU A 22 5.13 48.36 -4.69
CA LEU A 22 4.56 47.56 -3.60
C LEU A 22 5.64 47.13 -2.58
N GLU A 23 6.83 46.76 -3.05
CA GLU A 23 7.99 46.42 -2.20
C GLU A 23 8.46 47.64 -1.40
N ALA A 24 8.55 48.81 -2.04
CA ALA A 24 8.92 50.07 -1.37
C ALA A 24 7.93 50.45 -0.26
N LYS A 25 6.62 50.29 -0.49
CA LYS A 25 5.58 50.52 0.54
C LYS A 25 5.73 49.58 1.72
N ALA A 26 6.05 48.31 1.48
CA ALA A 26 6.24 47.32 2.54
C ALA A 26 7.48 47.63 3.40
N LEU A 27 8.59 48.03 2.78
CA LEU A 27 9.81 48.43 3.50
C LEU A 27 9.60 49.72 4.31
N ASN A 28 8.91 50.71 3.74
CA ASN A 28 8.56 51.93 4.45
C ASN A 28 7.68 51.65 5.68
N PHE A 29 6.72 50.72 5.56
CA PHE A 29 5.92 50.30 6.70
C PHE A 29 6.77 49.71 7.84
N LEU A 30 7.73 48.85 7.49
CA LEU A 30 8.64 48.24 8.48
C LEU A 30 9.45 49.31 9.22
N GLU A 31 10.08 50.22 8.48
CA GLU A 31 10.89 51.30 9.05
C GLU A 31 10.06 52.20 10.00
N LEU A 32 8.85 52.57 9.59
CA LEU A 32 7.94 53.36 10.41
C LEU A 32 7.44 52.62 11.64
N ALA A 33 7.20 51.30 11.54
CA ALA A 33 6.78 50.49 12.66
C ALA A 33 7.91 50.34 13.70
N GLU A 34 9.15 50.13 13.27
CA GLU A 34 10.32 50.04 14.15
C GLU A 34 10.59 51.35 14.90
N GLY A 35 10.33 52.50 14.25
CA GLY A 35 10.50 53.82 14.88
C GLY A 35 9.35 54.24 15.79
N MET A 36 8.22 53.52 15.82
CA MET A 36 7.03 53.93 16.56
C MET A 36 7.04 53.46 18.01
N THR A 37 6.77 54.36 18.95
CA THR A 37 6.59 54.03 20.37
C THR A 37 5.14 54.25 20.79
N VAL A 38 4.58 53.30 21.53
CA VAL A 38 3.20 53.35 22.02
C VAL A 38 3.20 53.32 23.55
N THR A 39 3.07 54.51 24.14
CA THR A 39 3.08 54.74 25.60
C THR A 39 1.85 55.50 26.10
N ASN A 40 1.04 56.02 25.19
CA ASN A 40 -0.20 56.74 25.50
C ASN A 40 -1.30 56.42 24.47
N ASN A 41 -2.53 56.86 24.78
CA ASN A 41 -3.71 56.55 23.99
C ASN A 41 -3.67 57.17 22.57
N ASP A 42 -3.11 58.36 22.40
CA ASP A 42 -3.00 59.00 21.08
C ASP A 42 -2.01 58.26 20.17
N GLN A 43 -0.90 57.77 20.74
CA GLN A 43 0.06 56.91 20.05
C GLN A 43 -0.57 55.57 19.68
N PHE A 44 -1.41 55.00 20.57
CA PHE A 44 -2.13 53.77 20.30
C PHE A 44 -3.09 53.92 19.11
N GLN A 45 -3.89 54.99 19.07
CA GLN A 45 -4.81 55.25 17.95
C GLN A 45 -4.07 55.44 16.62
N ARG A 46 -2.94 56.16 16.63
CA ARG A 46 -2.10 56.32 15.43
C ARG A 46 -1.48 55.00 14.97
N ALA A 47 -1.01 54.17 15.91
CA ALA A 47 -0.48 52.84 15.61
C ALA A 47 -1.57 51.93 15.04
N ASP A 48 -2.79 51.97 15.57
CA ASP A 48 -3.93 51.19 15.07
C ASP A 48 -4.32 51.60 13.64
N GLU A 49 -4.45 52.90 13.37
CA GLU A 49 -4.71 53.38 12.01
C GLU A 49 -3.60 53.00 11.02
N PHE A 50 -2.35 53.04 11.46
CA PHE A 50 -1.20 52.68 10.65
C PHE A 50 -1.18 51.16 10.36
N ASN A 51 -1.47 50.34 11.37
CA ASN A 51 -1.63 48.90 11.25
C ASN A 51 -2.78 48.54 10.28
N ALA A 52 -3.92 49.24 10.37
CA ALA A 52 -5.03 49.05 9.45
C ALA A 52 -4.67 49.40 7.99
N ARG A 53 -3.82 50.40 7.76
CA ARG A 53 -3.28 50.73 6.42
C ARG A 53 -2.32 49.64 5.93
N ALA A 54 -1.46 49.13 6.79
CA ALA A 54 -0.55 48.02 6.48
C ALA A 54 -1.31 46.78 6.00
N LEU A 55 -2.42 46.46 6.66
CA LEU A 55 -3.27 45.35 6.28
C LEU A 55 -3.88 45.53 4.87
N LYS A 56 -4.20 46.77 4.47
CA LYS A 56 -4.65 47.06 3.09
C LYS A 56 -3.52 46.84 2.08
N HIS A 57 -2.32 47.33 2.36
CA HIS A 57 -1.15 47.11 1.49
C HIS A 57 -0.78 45.63 1.36
N LYS A 58 -0.87 44.86 2.45
CA LYS A 58 -0.73 43.39 2.40
C LYS A 58 -1.72 42.76 1.43
N LYS A 59 -3.00 43.15 1.50
CA LYS A 59 -4.05 42.64 0.59
C LYS A 59 -3.81 43.04 -0.87
N GLU A 60 -3.28 44.23 -1.12
CA GLU A 60 -2.89 44.68 -2.48
C GLU A 60 -1.77 43.80 -3.06
N ILE A 61 -0.73 43.52 -2.26
CA ILE A 61 0.35 42.60 -2.63
C ILE A 61 -0.20 41.21 -2.91
N GLU A 62 -1.03 40.66 -2.01
CA GLU A 62 -1.64 39.35 -2.18
C GLU A 62 -2.50 39.27 -3.45
N ALA A 63 -3.27 40.33 -3.75
CA ALA A 63 -4.10 40.42 -4.94
C ALA A 63 -3.26 40.46 -6.23
N HIS A 64 -2.14 41.17 -6.24
CA HIS A 64 -1.21 41.21 -7.37
C HIS A 64 -0.61 39.83 -7.67
N PHE A 65 -0.18 39.09 -6.63
CA PHE A 65 0.42 37.76 -6.81
C PHE A 65 -0.61 36.63 -7.01
N LYS A 66 -1.89 36.84 -6.67
CA LYS A 66 -2.95 35.84 -6.81
C LYS A 66 -3.11 35.28 -8.25
N PRO A 67 -3.22 36.09 -9.31
CA PRO A 67 -3.33 35.58 -10.67
C PRO A 67 -2.08 34.80 -11.12
N ILE A 68 -0.89 35.25 -10.72
CA ILE A 68 0.39 34.57 -11.05
C ILE A 68 0.42 33.18 -10.41
N LYS A 69 0.13 33.09 -9.11
CA LYS A 69 0.03 31.80 -8.39
C LYS A 69 -0.98 30.88 -9.04
N LYS A 70 -2.16 31.40 -9.36
CA LYS A 70 -3.22 30.63 -10.03
C LYS A 70 -2.77 30.10 -11.40
N ALA A 71 -2.15 30.92 -12.23
CA ALA A 71 -1.65 30.51 -13.54
C ALA A 71 -0.60 29.39 -13.42
N GLN A 72 0.29 29.49 -12.43
CA GLN A 72 1.29 28.47 -12.16
C GLN A 72 0.68 27.16 -11.64
N ASP A 73 -0.30 27.24 -10.73
CA ASP A 73 -1.03 26.08 -10.23
C ASP A 73 -1.81 25.38 -11.35
N ASP A 74 -2.47 26.15 -12.23
CA ASP A 74 -3.17 25.63 -13.40
C ASP A 74 -2.20 24.93 -14.38
N ALA A 75 -1.04 25.54 -14.65
CA ALA A 75 0.01 24.95 -15.49
C ALA A 75 0.55 23.65 -14.88
N LYS A 76 0.84 23.65 -13.58
CA LYS A 76 1.28 22.45 -12.84
C LYS A 76 0.24 21.35 -12.91
N ARG A 77 -1.04 21.68 -12.68
CA ARG A 77 -2.15 20.72 -12.79
C ARG A 77 -2.19 20.08 -14.18
N ILE A 78 -2.12 20.89 -15.24
CA ILE A 78 -2.14 20.38 -16.63
C ILE A 78 -0.97 19.43 -16.90
N ILE A 79 0.23 19.74 -16.39
CA ILE A 79 1.40 18.86 -16.54
C ILE A 79 1.17 17.53 -15.81
N LEU A 80 0.71 17.58 -14.56
CA LEU A 80 0.40 16.39 -13.77
C LEU A 80 -0.69 15.53 -14.43
N ASP A 81 -1.71 16.15 -15.00
CA ASP A 81 -2.79 15.44 -15.67
C ASP A 81 -2.30 14.76 -16.96
N LYS A 82 -1.43 15.42 -17.73
CA LYS A 82 -0.79 14.83 -18.92
C LYS A 82 0.14 13.68 -18.55
N GLU A 83 0.93 13.84 -17.49
CA GLU A 83 1.80 12.79 -16.97
C GLU A 83 0.98 11.57 -16.54
N LYS A 84 -0.08 11.77 -15.75
CA LYS A 84 -1.00 10.71 -15.34
C LYS A 84 -1.64 10.02 -16.55
N ALA A 85 -2.10 10.79 -17.54
CA ALA A 85 -2.71 10.24 -18.75
C ALA A 85 -1.71 9.41 -19.57
N ALA A 86 -0.42 9.78 -19.58
CA ALA A 86 0.62 9.01 -20.26
C ALA A 86 1.03 7.75 -19.48
N ILE A 87 1.04 7.81 -18.15
CA ILE A 87 1.40 6.68 -17.27
C ILE A 87 0.27 5.64 -17.20
N ALA A 88 -1.00 6.07 -17.19
CA ALA A 88 -2.14 5.19 -16.96
C ALA A 88 -2.21 3.98 -17.92
N PRO A 89 -2.02 4.11 -19.25
CA PRO A 89 -1.99 2.95 -20.14
C PRO A 89 -0.86 1.96 -19.84
N ILE A 90 0.30 2.46 -19.40
CA ILE A 90 1.45 1.62 -19.00
C ILE A 90 1.09 0.83 -17.75
N GLU A 91 0.49 1.46 -16.74
CA GLU A 91 0.05 0.79 -15.52
C GLU A 91 -1.03 -0.25 -15.80
N MET A 92 -2.04 0.09 -16.60
CA MET A 92 -3.07 -0.84 -17.06
C MET A 92 -2.45 -2.04 -17.78
N GLY A 93 -1.51 -1.81 -18.69
CA GLY A 93 -0.78 -2.87 -19.39
C GLY A 93 0.03 -3.75 -18.45
N ARG A 94 0.75 -3.15 -17.48
CA ARG A 94 1.49 -3.89 -16.46
C ARG A 94 0.59 -4.76 -15.60
N ASP A 95 -0.60 -4.28 -15.23
CA ASP A 95 -1.54 -5.06 -14.42
C ASP A 95 -2.20 -6.20 -15.21
N ILE A 96 -2.48 -5.99 -16.50
CA ILE A 96 -2.89 -7.07 -17.41
C ILE A 96 -1.80 -8.14 -17.49
N LEU A 97 -0.53 -7.73 -17.69
CA LEU A 97 0.59 -8.66 -17.76
C LEU A 97 0.80 -9.42 -16.44
N LYS A 98 0.78 -8.74 -15.28
CA LYS A 98 0.85 -9.40 -13.97
C LYS A 98 -0.24 -10.46 -13.80
N ARG A 99 -1.49 -10.14 -14.17
CA ARG A 99 -2.61 -11.10 -14.10
C ARG A 99 -2.35 -12.32 -14.99
N LYS A 100 -1.86 -12.13 -16.22
CA LYS A 100 -1.48 -13.23 -17.10
C LYS A 100 -0.34 -14.08 -16.53
N MET A 101 0.69 -13.44 -15.95
CA MET A 101 1.82 -14.14 -15.31
C MET A 101 1.37 -14.97 -14.11
N ILE A 102 0.50 -14.43 -13.25
CA ILE A 102 -0.10 -15.17 -12.13
C ILE A 102 -0.95 -16.33 -12.63
N GLY A 103 -1.75 -16.12 -13.69
CA GLY A 103 -2.53 -17.18 -14.33
C GLY A 103 -1.66 -18.33 -14.81
N TYR A 104 -0.60 -18.03 -15.55
CA TYR A 104 0.36 -19.02 -16.02
C TYR A 104 1.02 -19.80 -14.87
N GLN A 105 1.45 -19.13 -13.80
CA GLN A 105 2.05 -19.81 -12.64
C GLN A 105 1.04 -20.76 -11.96
N ARG A 106 -0.22 -20.34 -11.81
CA ARG A 106 -1.29 -21.20 -11.27
C ARG A 106 -1.55 -22.41 -12.15
N GLU A 107 -1.52 -22.25 -13.47
CA GLU A 107 -1.64 -23.37 -14.42
C GLU A 107 -0.45 -24.33 -14.34
N GLN A 108 0.78 -23.81 -14.26
CA GLN A 108 1.99 -24.63 -14.07
C GLN A 108 1.93 -25.42 -12.77
N GLU A 109 1.48 -24.81 -11.67
CA GLU A 109 1.29 -25.50 -10.39
C GLU A 109 0.19 -26.57 -10.48
N ARG A 110 -0.92 -26.28 -11.17
CA ARG A 110 -2.00 -27.25 -11.40
C ARG A 110 -1.52 -28.45 -12.22
N GLU A 111 -0.76 -28.22 -13.29
CA GLU A 111 -0.17 -29.29 -14.10
C GLU A 111 0.83 -30.12 -13.30
N ARG A 112 1.69 -29.50 -12.48
CA ARG A 112 2.59 -30.22 -11.58
C ARG A 112 1.80 -31.12 -10.63
N LYS A 113 0.78 -30.58 -9.95
CA LYS A 113 -0.08 -31.36 -9.04
C LYS A 113 -0.79 -32.50 -9.76
N ARG A 114 -1.25 -32.31 -11.00
CA ARG A 114 -1.91 -33.37 -11.78
C ARG A 114 -0.94 -34.52 -12.08
N ARG A 115 0.28 -34.21 -12.54
CA ARG A 115 1.31 -35.23 -12.80
C ARG A 115 1.71 -35.98 -11.53
N ASP A 116 1.84 -35.27 -10.42
CA ASP A 116 2.17 -35.89 -9.12
C ASP A 116 1.04 -36.82 -8.65
N ALA A 117 -0.22 -36.44 -8.86
CA ALA A 117 -1.39 -37.27 -8.56
C ALA A 117 -1.50 -38.50 -9.47
N GLU A 118 -1.33 -38.34 -10.78
CA GLU A 118 -1.31 -39.44 -11.76
C GLU A 118 -0.19 -40.44 -11.44
N ALA A 119 1.01 -39.96 -11.11
CA ALA A 119 2.13 -40.80 -10.70
C ALA A 119 1.86 -41.54 -9.38
N ALA A 120 1.20 -40.89 -8.41
CA ALA A 120 0.80 -41.52 -7.16
C ALA A 120 -0.29 -42.59 -7.38
N GLU A 121 -1.27 -42.34 -8.24
CA GLU A 121 -2.30 -43.32 -8.59
C GLU A 121 -1.69 -44.53 -9.31
N LYS A 122 -0.79 -44.31 -10.26
CA LYS A 122 -0.09 -45.40 -10.96
C LYS A 122 0.71 -46.26 -9.98
N ARG A 123 1.45 -45.64 -9.06
CA ARG A 123 2.16 -46.37 -7.99
C ARG A 123 1.20 -47.16 -7.10
N ARG A 124 0.02 -46.60 -6.78
CA ARG A 124 -1.00 -47.32 -6.00
C ARG A 124 -1.52 -48.55 -6.74
N LYS A 125 -1.86 -48.42 -8.02
CA LYS A 125 -2.31 -49.54 -8.86
C LYS A 125 -1.24 -50.62 -9.02
N GLU A 126 0.01 -50.24 -9.28
CA GLU A 126 1.12 -51.19 -9.39
C GLU A 126 1.35 -51.96 -8.08
N MET A 127 1.20 -51.30 -6.91
CA MET A 127 1.26 -51.99 -5.61
C MET A 127 0.05 -52.91 -5.38
N GLU A 128 -1.17 -52.48 -5.74
CA GLU A 128 -2.38 -53.32 -5.64
C GLU A 128 -2.28 -54.55 -6.56
N GLU A 129 -1.81 -54.39 -7.80
CA GLU A 129 -1.60 -55.49 -8.75
C GLU A 129 -0.53 -56.47 -8.25
N ARG A 130 0.60 -55.98 -7.73
CA ARG A 130 1.64 -56.82 -7.13
C ARG A 130 1.09 -57.64 -5.96
N ARG A 131 0.36 -57.00 -5.04
CA ARG A 131 -0.29 -57.67 -3.91
C ARG A 131 -1.30 -58.71 -4.39
N ALA A 132 -2.08 -58.43 -5.44
CA ALA A 132 -3.02 -59.39 -6.00
C ALA A 132 -2.33 -60.59 -6.66
N ILE A 133 -1.21 -60.38 -7.36
CA ILE A 133 -0.40 -61.47 -7.93
C ILE A 133 0.21 -62.33 -6.83
N GLU A 134 0.77 -61.71 -5.78
CA GLU A 134 1.37 -62.41 -4.66
C GLU A 134 0.32 -63.23 -3.88
N GLN A 135 -0.86 -62.64 -3.62
CA GLN A 135 -1.97 -63.36 -3.01
C GLN A 135 -2.39 -64.55 -3.85
N LYS A 136 -2.56 -64.39 -5.17
CA LYS A 136 -2.92 -65.51 -6.07
C LYS A 136 -1.88 -66.62 -6.08
N LYS A 137 -0.58 -66.28 -6.06
CA LYS A 137 0.49 -67.28 -5.99
C LYS A 137 0.40 -68.08 -4.69
N ARG A 138 0.12 -67.40 -3.60
CA ARG A 138 0.00 -68.00 -2.27
C ARG A 138 -1.22 -68.88 -2.15
N ASP A 139 -2.36 -68.44 -2.68
CA ASP A 139 -3.59 -69.24 -2.73
C ASP A 139 -3.37 -70.54 -3.53
N ALA A 140 -2.68 -70.46 -4.68
CA ALA A 140 -2.33 -71.63 -5.48
C ALA A 140 -1.34 -72.57 -4.78
N GLU A 141 -0.37 -72.05 -4.04
CA GLU A 141 0.57 -72.85 -3.26
C GLU A 141 -0.12 -73.56 -2.08
N ALA A 142 -1.05 -72.88 -1.40
CA ALA A 142 -1.88 -73.47 -0.36
C ALA A 142 -2.78 -74.59 -0.91
N GLU A 143 -3.39 -74.40 -2.08
CA GLU A 143 -4.20 -75.43 -2.76
C GLU A 143 -3.35 -76.65 -3.16
N ALA A 144 -2.12 -76.44 -3.64
CA ALA A 144 -1.19 -77.51 -3.96
C ALA A 144 -0.75 -78.31 -2.72
N LEU A 145 -0.53 -77.64 -1.57
CA LEU A 145 -0.23 -78.28 -0.29
C LEU A 145 -1.42 -79.11 0.22
N ALA A 146 -2.64 -78.59 0.10
CA ALA A 146 -3.87 -79.32 0.44
C ALA A 146 -4.04 -80.58 -0.44
N ALA A 147 -3.79 -80.47 -1.76
CA ALA A 147 -3.83 -81.62 -2.67
C ALA A 147 -2.77 -82.70 -2.37
N GLN A 148 -1.66 -82.34 -1.69
CA GLN A 148 -0.65 -83.28 -1.19
C GLN A 148 -0.98 -83.85 0.20
N GLY A 149 -2.15 -83.54 0.76
CA GLY A 149 -2.59 -83.99 2.08
C GLY A 149 -1.97 -83.22 3.25
N LYS A 150 -1.35 -82.05 3.01
CA LYS A 150 -0.74 -81.19 4.02
C LYS A 150 -1.60 -79.94 4.27
N GLU A 151 -2.84 -80.16 4.70
CA GLU A 151 -3.81 -79.09 4.91
C GLU A 151 -3.38 -78.09 6.00
N GLU A 152 -2.78 -78.56 7.10
CA GLU A 152 -2.28 -77.69 8.18
C GLU A 152 -1.19 -76.71 7.68
N ASP A 153 -0.29 -77.16 6.81
CA ASP A 153 0.77 -76.33 6.23
C ASP A 153 0.19 -75.27 5.26
N GLY A 154 -0.86 -75.63 4.51
CA GLY A 154 -1.57 -74.69 3.62
C GLY A 154 -2.32 -73.59 4.39
N VAL A 155 -2.95 -73.93 5.51
CA VAL A 155 -3.63 -72.95 6.39
C VAL A 155 -2.61 -72.02 7.06
N ALA A 156 -1.49 -72.57 7.56
CA ALA A 156 -0.40 -71.76 8.14
C ALA A 156 0.23 -70.82 7.09
N LEU A 157 0.30 -71.25 5.83
CA LEU A 157 0.77 -70.40 4.73
C LEU A 157 -0.18 -69.22 4.52
N LEU A 158 -1.50 -69.40 4.55
CA LEU A 158 -2.48 -68.31 4.34
C LEU A 158 -2.56 -67.33 5.52
N ASP A 159 -2.38 -67.80 6.75
CA ASP A 159 -2.53 -66.99 7.97
C ASP A 159 -1.35 -66.01 8.21
N LYS A 160 -0.18 -66.31 7.64
CA LYS A 160 0.99 -65.43 7.76
C LYS A 160 0.72 -64.09 7.00
N PRO A 161 1.01 -62.91 7.55
CA PRO A 161 0.77 -61.65 6.85
C PRO A 161 1.64 -61.52 5.59
N LEU A 162 1.07 -60.96 4.51
CA LEU A 162 1.83 -60.64 3.30
C LEU A 162 2.98 -59.67 3.65
N PRO A 163 4.19 -59.85 3.08
CA PRO A 163 5.26 -58.88 3.19
C PRO A 163 4.77 -57.50 2.71
N VAL A 164 4.89 -56.49 3.56
CA VAL A 164 4.60 -55.11 3.15
C VAL A 164 5.83 -54.64 2.38
N ASP A 165 5.75 -54.63 1.05
CA ASP A 165 6.77 -53.95 0.24
C ASP A 165 6.86 -52.49 0.71
N GLU A 166 8.01 -52.12 1.27
CA GLU A 166 8.32 -50.72 1.60
C GLU A 166 8.27 -49.91 0.32
N ALA A 167 7.43 -48.86 0.32
CA ALA A 167 7.30 -47.99 -0.84
C ALA A 167 8.68 -47.46 -1.23
N PRO A 168 9.09 -47.56 -2.51
CA PRO A 168 10.37 -47.05 -2.95
C PRO A 168 10.47 -45.55 -2.60
N PRO A 169 11.66 -45.07 -2.18
CA PRO A 169 11.84 -43.71 -1.72
C PRO A 169 11.32 -42.72 -2.77
N VAL A 170 10.48 -41.78 -2.32
CA VAL A 170 9.91 -40.73 -3.16
C VAL A 170 11.06 -40.02 -3.87
N ALA A 171 11.15 -40.18 -5.20
CA ALA A 171 12.15 -39.50 -6.00
C ALA A 171 12.11 -37.99 -5.68
N PRO A 172 13.26 -37.36 -5.42
CA PRO A 172 13.30 -35.96 -5.03
C PRO A 172 12.64 -35.11 -6.11
N VAL A 173 11.65 -34.32 -5.70
CA VAL A 173 10.92 -33.38 -6.55
C VAL A 173 11.95 -32.55 -7.30
N ALA A 174 11.96 -32.67 -8.63
CA ALA A 174 12.92 -31.97 -9.48
C ALA A 174 12.95 -30.48 -9.08
N PRO A 175 14.14 -29.93 -8.79
CA PRO A 175 14.26 -28.54 -8.38
C PRO A 175 13.62 -27.68 -9.46
N SER A 176 12.75 -26.78 -9.02
CA SER A 176 12.01 -25.87 -9.87
C SER A 176 12.99 -25.06 -10.72
N THR A 177 13.17 -25.44 -12.00
CA THR A 177 13.95 -24.72 -13.01
C THR A 177 13.20 -23.48 -13.47
N VAL A 178 12.72 -22.69 -12.51
CA VAL A 178 12.06 -21.43 -12.78
C VAL A 178 13.17 -20.42 -13.04
N PRO A 179 13.35 -19.93 -14.28
CA PRO A 179 14.39 -18.95 -14.58
C PRO A 179 14.26 -17.75 -13.65
N LYS A 180 15.35 -17.15 -13.20
CA LYS A 180 15.31 -15.97 -12.31
C LYS A 180 14.50 -14.85 -12.98
N HIS A 181 13.24 -14.69 -12.60
CA HIS A 181 12.40 -13.61 -13.11
C HIS A 181 12.79 -12.29 -12.41
N LYS A 182 12.87 -11.18 -13.14
CA LYS A 182 13.01 -9.84 -12.52
C LYS A 182 11.80 -9.45 -11.66
N THR A 183 10.65 -10.09 -11.89
CA THR A 183 9.40 -9.80 -11.18
C THR A 183 9.27 -10.71 -9.97
N VAL A 184 9.40 -10.14 -8.77
CA VAL A 184 9.14 -10.82 -7.50
C VAL A 184 7.65 -10.71 -7.20
N ILE A 185 6.96 -11.85 -7.11
CA ILE A 185 5.58 -11.91 -6.61
C ILE A 185 5.67 -12.01 -5.09
N ARG A 186 5.04 -11.06 -4.39
CA ARG A 186 4.95 -11.06 -2.92
C ARG A 186 3.52 -11.36 -2.51
N GLU A 187 3.37 -12.19 -1.50
CA GLU A 187 2.09 -12.42 -0.84
C GLU A 187 1.75 -11.18 0.00
N LYS A 188 0.61 -10.53 -0.30
CA LYS A 188 0.13 -9.35 0.44
C LYS A 188 -0.98 -9.79 1.37
N TRP A 189 -0.70 -9.80 2.66
CA TRP A 189 -1.70 -9.99 3.71
C TRP A 189 -2.45 -8.67 3.95
N THR A 190 -3.78 -8.70 3.86
CA THR A 190 -4.65 -7.54 4.09
C THR A 190 -5.79 -7.93 5.01
N PHE A 191 -6.23 -7.01 5.87
CA PHE A 191 -7.35 -7.21 6.78
C PHE A 191 -8.50 -6.25 6.42
N LYS A 192 -9.71 -6.62 6.84
CA LYS A 192 -10.89 -5.75 6.82
C LYS A 192 -11.36 -5.63 8.26
N ILE A 193 -11.66 -4.42 8.70
CA ILE A 193 -12.29 -4.20 10.01
C ILE A 193 -13.74 -4.65 9.89
N GLU A 194 -14.12 -5.66 10.66
CA GLU A 194 -15.50 -6.14 10.74
C GLU A 194 -16.28 -5.40 11.82
N ASP A 195 -15.64 -5.10 12.95
CA ASP A 195 -16.18 -4.33 14.07
C ASP A 195 -15.12 -3.36 14.61
N GLU A 196 -15.46 -2.07 14.64
CA GLU A 196 -14.58 -0.99 15.13
C GLU A 196 -14.52 -0.94 16.66
N SER A 197 -15.59 -1.36 17.35
CA SER A 197 -15.68 -1.31 18.82
C SER A 197 -14.86 -2.39 19.52
N ALA A 198 -14.59 -3.48 18.80
CA ALA A 198 -13.76 -4.59 19.27
C ALA A 198 -12.24 -4.33 19.08
N ILE A 199 -11.85 -3.23 18.44
CA ILE A 199 -10.43 -2.90 18.22
C ILE A 199 -9.79 -2.47 19.55
N PRO A 200 -8.71 -3.16 20.00
CA PRO A 200 -7.98 -2.73 21.18
C PRO A 200 -7.46 -1.28 21.04
N ARG A 201 -7.49 -0.53 22.15
CA ARG A 201 -7.09 0.89 22.17
C ARG A 201 -5.66 1.14 21.69
N GLU A 202 -4.78 0.14 21.74
CA GLU A 202 -3.41 0.19 21.22
C GLU A 202 -3.34 0.43 19.70
N TYR A 203 -4.37 0.01 18.97
CA TYR A 203 -4.46 0.20 17.52
C TYR A 203 -5.34 1.40 17.12
N MET A 204 -5.91 2.12 18.07
CA MET A 204 -6.74 3.30 17.84
C MET A 204 -5.91 4.59 17.96
N VAL A 205 -6.11 5.52 17.01
CA VAL A 205 -5.49 6.86 17.05
C VAL A 205 -6.58 7.89 17.39
N PRO A 206 -6.39 8.72 18.42
CA PRO A 206 -7.33 9.80 18.73
C PRO A 206 -7.43 10.82 17.61
N ASP A 207 -8.65 11.27 17.29
CA ASP A 207 -8.86 12.33 16.30
C ASP A 207 -8.51 13.71 16.89
N LEU A 208 -7.30 14.16 16.61
CA LEU A 208 -6.78 15.46 17.06
C LEU A 208 -7.61 16.65 16.55
N LYS A 209 -8.27 16.51 15.40
CA LYS A 209 -9.01 17.61 14.78
C LYS A 209 -10.31 17.89 15.53
N THR A 210 -11.06 16.86 15.89
CA THR A 210 -12.28 17.00 16.69
C THR A 210 -11.96 17.45 18.11
N ILE A 211 -10.89 16.93 18.71
CA ILE A 211 -10.40 17.39 20.02
C ILE A 211 -10.08 18.89 19.99
N GLY A 212 -9.34 19.37 18.98
CA GLY A 212 -9.03 20.79 18.83
C GLY A 212 -10.25 21.67 18.54
N ALA A 213 -11.23 21.17 17.77
CA ALA A 213 -12.50 21.87 17.55
C ALA A 213 -13.31 22.01 18.85
N TYR A 214 -13.36 20.94 19.65
CA TYR A 214 -14.02 20.94 20.95
C TYR A 214 -13.37 21.95 21.91
N GLY A 215 -12.04 21.96 21.99
CA GLY A 215 -11.27 22.94 22.76
C GLY A 215 -11.60 24.38 22.40
N ARG A 216 -11.64 24.71 21.11
CA ARG A 216 -11.99 26.07 20.64
C ARG A 216 -13.42 26.46 20.94
N ALA A 217 -14.36 25.51 20.86
CA ALA A 217 -15.78 25.77 21.12
C ALA A 217 -16.09 25.95 22.61
N LYS A 218 -15.43 25.17 23.49
CA LYS A 218 -15.72 25.16 24.93
C LYS A 218 -14.74 25.99 25.77
N LYS A 219 -13.58 26.36 25.22
CA LYS A 219 -12.54 27.21 25.85
C LYS A 219 -12.28 26.77 27.30
N ASN A 220 -12.52 27.65 28.27
CA ASN A 220 -12.30 27.43 29.71
C ASN A 220 -13.17 26.33 30.34
N LYS A 221 -14.11 25.74 29.60
CA LYS A 221 -14.96 24.62 30.04
C LYS A 221 -14.71 23.33 29.26
N ALA A 222 -13.64 23.26 28.46
CA ALA A 222 -13.29 22.07 27.70
C ALA A 222 -12.57 21.06 28.60
N GLU A 223 -13.25 19.97 28.96
CA GLU A 223 -12.65 18.87 29.72
C GLU A 223 -12.72 17.57 28.91
N ILE A 224 -11.56 17.04 28.55
CA ILE A 224 -11.41 15.70 27.97
C ILE A 224 -10.35 14.97 28.81
N PRO A 225 -10.67 13.82 29.43
CA PRO A 225 -9.69 13.06 30.19
C PRO A 225 -8.43 12.77 29.37
N GLY A 226 -7.28 13.25 29.85
CA GLY A 226 -5.98 13.09 29.18
C GLY A 226 -5.59 14.20 28.18
N VAL A 227 -6.40 15.25 28.01
CA VAL A 227 -6.08 16.41 27.15
C VAL A 227 -6.16 17.70 27.98
N ARG A 228 -5.12 18.56 27.88
CA ARG A 228 -5.07 19.88 28.52
C ARG A 228 -5.19 20.98 27.46
N PHE A 229 -6.14 21.89 27.64
CA PHE A 229 -6.30 23.08 26.81
C PHE A 229 -5.64 24.30 27.48
N PHE A 230 -5.02 25.18 26.70
CA PHE A 230 -4.41 26.45 27.15
C PHE A 230 -4.69 27.58 26.15
N ASP A 231 -4.68 28.82 26.61
CA ASP A 231 -4.90 30.03 25.80
C ASP A 231 -3.56 30.72 25.54
N GLU A 232 -3.32 31.11 24.28
CA GLU A 232 -2.13 31.82 23.83
C GLU A 232 -2.63 33.06 23.09
N ASN A 233 -2.53 34.23 23.72
CA ASN A 233 -3.02 35.49 23.15
C ASN A 233 -2.15 35.91 21.97
N GLU A 234 -2.63 35.68 20.75
CA GLU A 234 -1.98 36.08 19.50
C GLU A 234 -2.75 37.25 18.86
N ILE A 235 -2.09 38.38 18.59
CA ILE A 235 -2.66 39.50 17.83
C ILE A 235 -2.53 39.14 16.34
N SER A 236 -3.66 39.03 15.63
CA SER A 236 -3.73 38.65 14.21
C SER A 236 -3.90 39.82 13.26
#